data_AF-A0A645APM7-F1
#
_entry.id   AF-A0A645APM7-F1
#
_cell.length_a   1.000
_cell.length_b   1.000
_cell.length_c   1.000
_cell.angle_alpha   90.00
_cell.angle_beta   90.00
_cell.angle_gamma   90.00
#
_symmetry.space_group_name_H-M   'P 1'
#
loop_
_entity.id
_entity.type
_entity.pdbx_description
1 polymer ?
#
loop_
_entity_poly.entity_id
_entity_poly.type
_entity_poly.pdbx_seq_one_letter_code
_entity_poly.pdbx_strand_id
1 'polypeptide(L)'
;MSKIRFLFPIDGDVITPADGKADENGGVAINVRLLAPAGCELTVNEHKAIDSGRGSEGMCEYSVPITINGYRTALDAKCGAENEVIYIYRFKSADKKYRLALDDIIWSVRELAEKKDEYKSIFDCAFFRLFKNLNNDFGTDVHMNIYYTDENGFDLTMMPDKYKEEFIANNSWLKLTFHAYANEPSRIYRYSPYSVLIRDYNLVTDQIIRFAGKETMNTSANGLHYGETTVEGARALRECGINCLVGYYTFDSNGDPYVSYYLNKEQTLHCFDRDFWVDNKEGIIFSKDKMVIDAFALDAIRPRLDYLRDERPTEAGTMNFVTHEQYLYPYYCAYQPDYEKKIRTACAWAGENGYKPCFISDVIKEKYPD
;
A
#
# COMPACT_ATOMS: atom_id res chain seq x y z
N MET A 1 -15.03 4.69 30.47
CA MET A 1 -14.08 4.03 29.56
C MET A 1 -13.71 2.71 30.19
N SER A 2 -13.64 1.63 29.40
CA SER A 2 -13.18 0.31 29.87
C SER A 2 -11.80 0.45 30.51
N LYS A 3 -11.52 -0.28 31.60
CA LYS A 3 -10.18 -0.36 32.16
C LYS A 3 -9.32 -1.41 31.47
N ILE A 4 -9.92 -2.18 30.56
CA ILE A 4 -9.22 -3.13 29.70
C ILE A 4 -8.61 -2.35 28.53
N ARG A 5 -7.31 -2.54 28.29
CA ARG A 5 -6.59 -1.94 27.15
C ARG A 5 -5.75 -2.99 26.45
N PHE A 6 -6.00 -3.22 25.17
CA PHE A 6 -5.11 -4.05 24.35
C PHE A 6 -3.75 -3.36 24.18
N LEU A 7 -2.67 -4.11 24.41
CA LEU A 7 -1.29 -3.70 24.15
C LEU A 7 -0.78 -4.27 22.84
N PHE A 8 -1.19 -5.51 22.52
CA PHE A 8 -0.93 -6.15 21.25
C PHE A 8 -1.89 -7.33 21.06
N PRO A 9 -2.48 -7.50 19.88
CA PRO A 9 -2.55 -6.51 18.82
C PRO A 9 -3.42 -5.32 19.24
N ILE A 10 -3.35 -4.21 18.51
CA ILE A 10 -4.26 -3.08 18.64
C ILE A 10 -5.33 -3.11 17.56
N ASP A 11 -6.38 -2.30 17.69
CA ASP A 11 -7.44 -2.21 16.69
C ASP A 11 -6.87 -1.89 15.30
N GLY A 12 -7.31 -2.64 14.30
CA GLY A 12 -6.86 -2.49 12.92
C GLY A 12 -5.60 -3.26 12.54
N ASP A 13 -4.91 -3.89 13.48
CA ASP A 13 -3.70 -4.65 13.17
C ASP A 13 -3.94 -5.74 12.13
N VAL A 14 -3.05 -5.82 11.15
CA VAL A 14 -2.97 -6.94 10.21
C VAL A 14 -1.85 -7.87 10.66
N ILE A 15 -2.21 -9.03 11.17
CA ILE A 15 -1.26 -10.00 11.72
C ILE A 15 -0.48 -10.67 10.59
N THR A 16 0.83 -10.77 10.79
CA THR A 16 1.79 -11.38 9.87
C THR A 16 2.47 -12.59 10.53
N PRO A 17 3.14 -13.47 9.77
CA PRO A 17 3.97 -14.51 10.35
C PRO A 17 5.10 -14.01 11.27
N ALA A 18 5.49 -12.73 11.18
CA ALA A 18 6.51 -12.15 12.07
C ALA A 18 5.99 -11.85 13.48
N ASP A 19 4.67 -11.79 13.66
CA ASP A 19 4.01 -11.49 14.93
C ASP A 19 3.89 -12.70 15.87
N GLY A 20 4.14 -13.91 15.36
CA GLY A 20 3.88 -15.13 16.11
C GLY A 20 4.32 -16.40 15.37
N LYS A 21 3.68 -17.52 15.69
CA LYS A 21 3.97 -18.81 15.05
C LYS A 21 2.94 -19.11 13.99
N ALA A 22 3.36 -19.09 12.73
CA ALA A 22 2.51 -19.50 11.61
C ALA A 22 2.25 -21.02 11.64
N ASP A 23 1.04 -21.42 11.24
CA ASP A 23 0.67 -22.80 10.95
C ASP A 23 0.69 -23.10 9.44
N GLU A 24 0.49 -24.36 9.07
CA GLU A 24 0.48 -24.83 7.68
C GLU A 24 -0.67 -24.27 6.83
N ASN A 25 -1.72 -23.76 7.46
CA ASN A 25 -2.91 -23.19 6.81
C ASN A 25 -2.86 -21.65 6.75
N GLY A 26 -1.70 -21.06 7.08
CA GLY A 26 -1.45 -19.62 7.09
C GLY A 26 -2.08 -18.87 8.26
N GLY A 27 -2.65 -19.58 9.24
CA GLY A 27 -3.02 -19.01 10.54
C GLY A 27 -1.78 -18.63 11.33
N VAL A 28 -1.91 -17.66 12.24
CA VAL A 28 -0.80 -17.20 13.09
C VAL A 28 -1.22 -17.23 14.55
N ALA A 29 -0.54 -18.06 15.34
CA ALA A 29 -0.67 -18.08 16.79
C ALA A 29 0.11 -16.92 17.39
N ILE A 30 -0.59 -15.97 18.01
CA ILE A 30 -0.03 -14.81 18.69
C ILE A 30 -0.34 -14.87 20.19
N ASN A 31 0.46 -14.18 20.98
CA ASN A 31 0.13 -13.89 22.38
C ASN A 31 -0.55 -12.52 22.44
N VAL A 32 -1.87 -12.51 22.60
CA VAL A 32 -2.61 -11.27 22.84
C VAL A 32 -2.25 -10.77 24.23
N ARG A 33 -1.85 -9.50 24.34
CA ARG A 33 -1.41 -8.82 25.56
C ARG A 33 -2.34 -7.66 25.87
N LEU A 34 -2.77 -7.56 27.12
CA LEU A 34 -3.72 -6.55 27.58
C LEU A 34 -3.31 -6.02 28.95
N LEU A 35 -3.64 -4.77 29.26
CA LEU A 35 -3.72 -4.28 30.63
C LEU A 35 -5.16 -4.37 31.12
N ALA A 36 -5.34 -4.82 32.36
CA ALA A 36 -6.62 -4.85 33.05
C ALA A 36 -6.41 -4.72 34.57
N PRO A 37 -7.45 -4.46 35.38
CA PRO A 37 -7.33 -4.38 36.84
C PRO A 37 -6.72 -5.65 37.45
N ALA A 38 -5.80 -5.47 38.40
CA ALA A 38 -5.11 -6.57 39.07
C ALA A 38 -6.10 -7.51 39.77
N GLY A 39 -5.84 -8.82 39.68
CA GLY A 39 -6.71 -9.86 40.26
C GLY A 39 -8.01 -10.09 39.48
N CYS A 40 -8.19 -9.45 38.32
CA CYS A 40 -9.32 -9.74 37.45
C CYS A 40 -9.23 -11.12 36.81
N GLU A 41 -10.37 -11.82 36.70
CA GLU A 41 -10.55 -12.97 35.82
C GLU A 41 -10.78 -12.50 34.38
N LEU A 42 -9.70 -12.18 33.68
CA LEU A 42 -9.74 -11.74 32.29
C LEU A 42 -9.88 -12.92 31.32
N THR A 43 -10.78 -12.79 30.34
CA THR A 43 -10.87 -13.70 29.19
C THR A 43 -10.81 -12.91 27.89
N VAL A 44 -10.32 -13.54 26.81
CA VAL A 44 -10.45 -13.04 25.43
C VAL A 44 -11.01 -14.16 24.58
N ASN A 45 -12.15 -13.91 23.91
CA ASN A 45 -12.87 -14.93 23.14
C ASN A 45 -13.03 -16.24 23.94
N GLU A 46 -13.47 -16.12 25.20
CA GLU A 46 -13.67 -17.23 26.14
C GLU A 46 -12.39 -17.95 26.63
N HIS A 47 -11.21 -17.57 26.13
CA HIS A 47 -9.94 -18.11 26.60
C HIS A 47 -9.46 -17.32 27.81
N LYS A 48 -9.17 -18.01 28.92
CA LYS A 48 -8.66 -17.39 30.14
C LYS A 48 -7.26 -16.83 29.93
N ALA A 49 -7.07 -15.56 30.26
CA ALA A 49 -5.77 -14.91 30.20
C ALA A 49 -4.94 -15.22 31.45
N ILE A 50 -3.62 -15.21 31.28
CA ILE A 50 -2.63 -15.46 32.33
C ILE A 50 -2.05 -14.11 32.75
N ASP A 51 -2.17 -13.79 34.05
CA ASP A 51 -1.50 -12.64 34.65
C ASP A 51 0.01 -12.83 34.56
N SER A 52 0.71 -11.88 33.95
CA SER A 52 2.17 -11.90 33.79
C SER A 52 2.92 -11.47 35.06
N GLY A 53 2.22 -10.97 36.08
CA GLY A 53 2.78 -10.40 37.31
C GLY A 53 3.47 -9.05 37.11
N ARG A 54 3.34 -8.46 35.92
CA ARG A 54 3.89 -7.13 35.57
C ARG A 54 2.77 -6.12 35.51
N GLY A 55 3.01 -4.91 36.01
CA GLY A 55 2.02 -3.84 35.98
C GLY A 55 2.36 -2.70 36.93
N SER A 56 1.52 -1.68 36.94
CA SER A 56 1.65 -0.51 37.81
C SER A 56 0.27 -0.02 38.20
N GLU A 57 0.15 0.63 39.36
CA GLU A 57 -1.05 1.38 39.76
C GLU A 57 -2.36 0.56 39.72
N GLY A 58 -2.36 -0.66 40.28
CA GLY A 58 -3.56 -1.50 40.36
C GLY A 58 -3.98 -2.15 39.05
N MET A 59 -3.16 -2.06 38.01
CA MET A 59 -3.30 -2.79 36.75
C MET A 59 -2.24 -3.89 36.62
N CYS A 60 -2.60 -4.99 35.97
CA CYS A 60 -1.67 -6.06 35.57
C CYS A 60 -1.72 -6.25 34.04
N GLU A 61 -0.60 -6.67 33.46
CA GLU A 61 -0.51 -7.16 32.09
C GLU A 61 -0.89 -8.64 32.06
N TYR A 62 -1.82 -8.98 31.19
CA TYR A 62 -2.31 -10.32 30.95
C TYR A 62 -1.90 -10.77 29.55
N SER A 63 -1.70 -12.08 29.38
CA SER A 63 -1.44 -12.69 28.08
C SER A 63 -2.35 -13.88 27.81
N VAL A 64 -2.79 -14.04 26.56
CA VAL A 64 -3.62 -15.17 26.12
C VAL A 64 -3.21 -15.60 24.70
N PRO A 65 -2.86 -16.87 24.48
CA PRO A 65 -2.53 -17.36 23.15
C PRO A 65 -3.81 -17.51 22.31
N ILE A 66 -3.83 -16.89 21.13
CA ILE A 66 -4.95 -16.98 20.18
C ILE A 66 -4.39 -17.18 18.77
N THR A 67 -4.98 -18.11 18.01
CA THR A 67 -4.66 -18.29 16.59
C THR A 67 -5.57 -17.44 15.72
N ILE A 68 -4.97 -16.54 14.94
CA ILE A 68 -5.68 -15.68 13.99
C ILE A 68 -5.63 -16.32 12.61
N ASN A 69 -6.81 -16.69 12.11
CA ASN A 69 -6.95 -17.45 10.87
C ASN A 69 -7.93 -16.80 9.87
N GLY A 70 -8.96 -16.13 10.37
CA GLY A 70 -9.96 -15.45 9.55
C GLY A 70 -9.46 -14.12 9.00
N TYR A 71 -10.05 -13.67 7.87
CA TYR A 71 -9.72 -12.38 7.26
C TYR A 71 -9.87 -11.23 8.26
N ARG A 72 -10.97 -11.22 9.01
CA ARG A 72 -11.26 -10.31 10.12
C ARG A 72 -11.62 -11.12 11.36
N THR A 73 -11.03 -10.78 12.50
CA THR A 73 -11.25 -11.44 13.79
C THR A 73 -11.61 -10.38 14.83
N ALA A 74 -12.70 -10.59 15.57
CA ALA A 74 -12.99 -9.81 16.77
C ALA A 74 -12.25 -10.43 17.96
N LEU A 75 -11.55 -9.61 18.74
CA LEU A 75 -11.02 -9.98 20.05
C LEU A 75 -11.89 -9.32 21.11
N ASP A 76 -12.75 -10.10 21.74
CA ASP A 76 -13.67 -9.67 22.80
C ASP A 76 -13.07 -10.00 24.17
N ALA A 77 -12.51 -8.97 24.81
CA ALA A 77 -11.93 -9.07 26.13
C ALA A 77 -12.95 -8.72 27.22
N LYS A 78 -13.06 -9.57 28.25
CA LYS A 78 -14.04 -9.42 29.34
C LYS A 78 -13.41 -9.57 30.72
N CYS A 79 -13.76 -8.66 31.61
CA CYS A 79 -13.37 -8.61 33.02
C CYS A 79 -14.59 -8.24 33.88
N GLY A 80 -15.30 -9.23 34.43
CA GLY A 80 -16.55 -8.99 35.14
C GLY A 80 -17.61 -8.34 34.24
N ALA A 81 -18.04 -7.13 34.57
CA ALA A 81 -18.99 -6.35 33.77
C ALA A 81 -18.32 -5.45 32.71
N GLU A 82 -17.00 -5.32 32.73
CA GLU A 82 -16.25 -4.54 31.74
C GLU A 82 -15.93 -5.40 30.50
N ASN A 83 -16.03 -4.78 29.34
CA ASN A 83 -15.64 -5.37 28.07
C ASN A 83 -14.87 -4.37 27.20
N GLU A 84 -14.06 -4.89 26.28
CA GLU A 84 -13.39 -4.13 25.23
C GLU A 84 -13.26 -5.03 24.00
N VAL A 85 -13.57 -4.50 22.81
CA VAL A 85 -13.53 -5.26 21.56
C VAL A 85 -12.68 -4.53 20.55
N ILE A 86 -11.70 -5.23 19.96
CA ILE A 86 -10.96 -4.75 18.80
C ILE A 86 -11.16 -5.69 17.60
N TYR A 87 -10.99 -5.15 16.40
CA TYR A 87 -11.03 -5.91 15.16
C TYR A 87 -9.66 -5.89 14.50
N ILE A 88 -9.13 -7.09 14.28
CA ILE A 88 -7.83 -7.32 13.64
C ILE A 88 -8.01 -8.17 12.40
N TYR A 89 -6.97 -8.26 11.59
CA TYR A 89 -7.03 -8.85 10.26
C TYR A 89 -5.89 -9.83 10.01
N ARG A 90 -6.07 -10.65 8.97
CA ARG A 90 -5.04 -11.54 8.46
C ARG A 90 -5.12 -11.63 6.93
N PHE A 91 -4.20 -10.92 6.26
CA PHE A 91 -4.12 -10.90 4.79
C PHE A 91 -3.18 -11.99 4.28
N LYS A 92 -3.55 -13.26 4.44
CA LYS A 92 -2.67 -14.41 4.10
C LYS A 92 -2.15 -14.41 2.67
N SER A 93 -2.96 -13.91 1.73
CA SER A 93 -2.57 -13.87 0.31
C SER A 93 -1.46 -12.86 0.03
N ALA A 94 -1.15 -11.96 0.98
CA ALA A 94 -0.11 -10.94 0.87
C ALA A 94 1.26 -11.45 1.32
N ASP A 95 1.32 -12.59 2.02
CA ASP A 95 2.58 -13.20 2.45
C ASP A 95 3.47 -13.51 1.25
N LYS A 96 4.74 -13.08 1.35
CA LYS A 96 5.74 -13.26 0.30
C LYS A 96 5.22 -12.77 -1.05
N LYS A 97 4.62 -11.59 -1.04
CA LYS A 97 4.24 -10.87 -2.25
C LYS A 97 5.04 -9.60 -2.44
N TYR A 98 5.15 -9.16 -3.68
CA TYR A 98 5.63 -7.83 -3.99
C TYR A 98 4.79 -7.13 -5.04
N ARG A 99 4.81 -5.80 -5.01
CA ARG A 99 4.20 -4.92 -6.01
C ARG A 99 5.26 -3.96 -6.53
N LEU A 100 5.20 -3.63 -7.82
CA LEU A 100 5.91 -2.49 -8.40
C LEU A 100 4.90 -1.41 -8.80
N ALA A 101 4.99 -0.27 -8.14
CA ALA A 101 4.23 0.93 -8.45
C ALA A 101 5.08 1.93 -9.22
N LEU A 102 4.43 2.71 -10.08
CA LEU A 102 5.02 3.87 -10.71
C LEU A 102 4.16 5.08 -10.49
N ASP A 103 4.79 6.13 -9.98
CA ASP A 103 4.14 7.40 -9.73
C ASP A 103 4.48 8.38 -10.85
N ASP A 104 3.69 9.44 -10.91
CA ASP A 104 3.87 10.59 -11.79
C ASP A 104 3.72 10.33 -13.30
N ILE A 105 2.94 9.30 -13.69
CA ILE A 105 2.81 8.96 -15.10
C ILE A 105 2.06 10.06 -15.85
N ILE A 106 2.72 10.66 -16.84
CA ILE A 106 2.12 11.57 -17.82
C ILE A 106 2.98 11.74 -19.08
N TRP A 107 4.30 11.62 -18.98
CA TRP A 107 5.22 11.84 -20.10
C TRP A 107 5.20 10.71 -21.12
N SER A 108 5.16 9.45 -20.69
CA SER A 108 5.00 8.32 -21.63
C SER A 108 3.64 8.35 -22.32
N VAL A 109 2.60 8.81 -21.62
CA VAL A 109 1.26 8.99 -22.21
C VAL A 109 1.27 10.09 -23.26
N ARG A 110 1.95 11.21 -22.97
CA ARG A 110 2.20 12.28 -23.96
C ARG A 110 2.98 11.76 -25.16
N GLU A 111 4.05 11.01 -24.94
CA GLU A 111 4.88 10.43 -26.00
C GLU A 111 4.04 9.54 -26.92
N LEU A 112 3.19 8.66 -26.37
CA LEU A 112 2.27 7.83 -27.17
C LEU A 112 1.32 8.67 -28.03
N ALA A 113 0.83 9.80 -27.51
CA ALA A 113 -0.06 10.69 -28.25
C ALA A 113 0.65 11.44 -29.38
N GLU A 114 1.84 11.98 -29.10
CA GLU A 114 2.67 12.70 -30.08
C GLU A 114 3.19 11.76 -31.18
N LYS A 115 3.52 10.51 -30.82
CA LYS A 115 4.04 9.49 -31.73
C LYS A 115 2.97 8.57 -32.30
N LYS A 116 1.68 8.91 -32.18
CA LYS A 116 0.57 8.03 -32.58
C LYS A 116 0.60 7.56 -34.03
N ASP A 117 1.20 8.32 -34.94
CA ASP A 117 1.30 7.94 -36.37
C ASP A 117 2.53 7.05 -36.64
N GLU A 118 3.53 7.07 -35.76
CA GLU A 118 4.76 6.27 -35.82
C GLU A 118 4.60 4.94 -35.07
N TYR A 119 3.97 4.98 -33.89
CA TYR A 119 3.84 3.84 -32.97
C TYR A 119 2.64 2.97 -33.31
N LYS A 120 2.90 1.69 -33.52
CA LYS A 120 1.90 0.64 -33.77
C LYS A 120 1.45 -0.02 -32.46
N SER A 121 2.28 0.01 -31.44
CA SER A 121 2.07 -0.57 -30.12
C SER A 121 2.45 0.41 -29.02
N ILE A 122 1.82 0.33 -27.84
CA ILE A 122 2.27 1.05 -26.64
C ILE A 122 3.71 0.69 -26.27
N PHE A 123 4.17 -0.50 -26.63
CA PHE A 123 5.53 -0.98 -26.37
C PHE A 123 6.57 -0.47 -27.38
N ASP A 124 6.17 0.34 -28.36
CA ASP A 124 7.12 1.13 -29.14
C ASP A 124 7.70 2.29 -28.29
N CYS A 125 6.94 2.78 -27.30
CA CYS A 125 7.44 3.68 -26.25
C CYS A 125 8.43 2.93 -25.34
N ALA A 126 9.59 3.54 -25.10
CA ALA A 126 10.66 2.93 -24.30
C ALA A 126 10.23 2.67 -22.85
N PHE A 127 9.44 3.58 -22.28
CA PHE A 127 8.91 3.45 -20.92
C PHE A 127 8.05 2.18 -20.77
N PHE A 128 6.98 2.03 -21.56
CA PHE A 128 6.11 0.85 -21.49
C PHE A 128 6.85 -0.45 -21.85
N ARG A 129 7.80 -0.40 -22.80
CA ARG A 129 8.61 -1.57 -23.16
C ARG A 129 9.46 -2.09 -22.00
N LEU A 130 10.02 -1.19 -21.18
CA LEU A 130 10.79 -1.58 -20.00
C LEU A 130 9.94 -2.44 -19.06
N PHE A 131 8.70 -2.02 -18.77
CA PHE A 131 7.81 -2.76 -17.87
C PHE A 131 7.28 -4.05 -18.47
N LYS A 132 7.06 -4.09 -19.79
CA LYS A 132 6.79 -5.36 -20.48
C LYS A 132 7.95 -6.35 -20.33
N ASN A 133 9.19 -5.87 -20.43
CA ASN A 133 10.35 -6.73 -20.24
C ASN A 133 10.45 -7.23 -18.79
N LEU A 134 10.14 -6.41 -17.79
CA LEU A 134 10.06 -6.86 -16.39
C LEU A 134 8.98 -7.94 -16.20
N ASN A 135 7.82 -7.78 -16.82
CA ASN A 135 6.79 -8.80 -16.79
C ASN A 135 7.25 -10.11 -17.44
N ASN A 136 7.89 -10.04 -18.61
CA ASN A 136 8.43 -11.22 -19.28
C ASN A 136 9.52 -11.93 -18.47
N ASP A 137 10.41 -11.15 -17.84
CA ASP A 137 11.60 -11.67 -17.15
C ASP A 137 11.29 -12.19 -15.74
N PHE A 138 10.36 -11.55 -15.01
CA PHE A 138 10.09 -11.81 -13.59
C PHE A 138 8.61 -12.06 -13.26
N GLY A 139 7.72 -11.98 -14.24
CA GLY A 139 6.27 -11.99 -14.02
C GLY A 139 5.75 -10.72 -13.33
N THR A 140 6.57 -9.65 -13.24
CA THR A 140 6.22 -8.45 -12.47
C THR A 140 4.89 -7.84 -12.92
N ASP A 141 3.99 -7.66 -11.96
CA ASP A 141 2.77 -6.86 -12.11
C ASP A 141 3.07 -5.40 -11.79
N VAL A 142 2.57 -4.50 -12.63
CA VAL A 142 2.91 -3.08 -12.65
C VAL A 142 1.66 -2.24 -12.47
N HIS A 143 1.72 -1.32 -11.51
CA HIS A 143 0.63 -0.42 -11.18
C HIS A 143 1.07 1.03 -11.36
N MET A 144 0.52 1.70 -12.36
CA MET A 144 0.85 3.07 -12.74
C MET A 144 -0.18 4.06 -12.20
N ASN A 145 0.26 5.03 -11.39
CA ASN A 145 -0.53 6.16 -10.93
C ASN A 145 -0.32 7.34 -11.91
N ILE A 146 -1.40 7.84 -12.53
CA ILE A 146 -1.37 8.79 -13.66
C ILE A 146 -1.87 10.19 -13.24
N TYR A 147 -1.22 11.24 -13.76
CA TYR A 147 -1.74 12.62 -13.69
C TYR A 147 -2.79 12.93 -14.76
N TYR A 148 -3.57 14.00 -14.58
CA TYR A 148 -4.44 14.51 -15.64
C TYR A 148 -3.68 15.32 -16.70
N THR A 149 -2.70 16.14 -16.29
CA THR A 149 -1.95 17.04 -17.18
C THR A 149 -0.50 17.16 -16.76
N ASP A 150 0.38 17.44 -17.72
CA ASP A 150 1.78 17.76 -17.48
C ASP A 150 2.02 19.27 -17.27
N GLU A 151 0.95 20.07 -17.29
CA GLU A 151 0.96 21.54 -17.19
C GLU A 151 1.75 22.25 -18.32
N ASN A 152 2.16 21.51 -19.35
CA ASN A 152 3.02 21.93 -20.44
C ASN A 152 2.40 21.63 -21.81
N GLY A 153 1.08 21.84 -21.89
CA GLY A 153 0.29 21.74 -23.12
C GLY A 153 -0.19 20.34 -23.46
N PHE A 154 -0.06 19.37 -22.55
CA PHE A 154 -0.66 18.05 -22.68
C PHE A 154 -1.62 17.74 -21.53
N ASP A 155 -2.77 17.17 -21.85
CA ASP A 155 -3.66 16.52 -20.89
C ASP A 155 -4.19 15.19 -21.47
N LEU A 156 -4.76 14.36 -20.59
CA LEU A 156 -5.22 13.02 -20.97
C LEU A 156 -6.33 13.01 -22.05
N THR A 157 -7.00 14.13 -22.35
CA THR A 157 -7.98 14.19 -23.44
C THR A 157 -7.30 14.08 -24.81
N MET A 158 -6.01 14.43 -24.90
CA MET A 158 -5.21 14.37 -26.12
C MET A 158 -4.69 12.96 -26.44
N MET A 159 -4.69 12.04 -25.46
CA MET A 159 -4.30 10.65 -25.66
C MET A 159 -5.28 9.93 -26.61
N PRO A 160 -4.83 9.31 -27.72
CA PRO A 160 -5.73 8.60 -28.63
C PRO A 160 -6.25 7.29 -28.02
N ASP A 161 -7.41 6.84 -28.48
CA ASP A 161 -8.04 5.58 -28.05
C ASP A 161 -7.60 4.35 -28.85
N LYS A 162 -6.81 4.51 -29.92
CA LYS A 162 -6.30 3.41 -30.76
C LYS A 162 -5.55 2.31 -30.01
N TYR A 163 -5.01 2.60 -28.83
CA TYR A 163 -4.24 1.66 -28.00
C TYR A 163 -5.10 0.90 -26.98
N LYS A 164 -6.40 1.21 -26.89
CA LYS A 164 -7.30 0.68 -25.86
C LYS A 164 -7.28 -0.83 -25.76
N GLU A 165 -7.43 -1.52 -26.89
CA GLU A 165 -7.44 -2.99 -26.90
C GLU A 165 -6.10 -3.59 -26.45
N GLU A 166 -4.97 -2.90 -26.70
CA GLU A 166 -3.67 -3.37 -26.23
C GLU A 166 -3.50 -3.18 -24.72
N PHE A 167 -3.98 -2.06 -24.16
CA PHE A 167 -4.05 -1.89 -22.71
C PHE A 167 -4.95 -2.95 -22.05
N ILE A 168 -6.15 -3.17 -22.60
CA ILE A 168 -7.07 -4.21 -22.11
C ILE A 168 -6.40 -5.59 -22.21
N ALA A 169 -5.74 -5.93 -23.31
CA ALA A 169 -5.06 -7.21 -23.47
C ALA A 169 -3.94 -7.44 -22.45
N ASN A 170 -3.37 -6.37 -21.88
CA ASN A 170 -2.29 -6.44 -20.88
C ASN A 170 -2.78 -6.18 -19.44
N ASN A 171 -4.10 -6.02 -19.22
CA ASN A 171 -4.63 -5.63 -17.92
C ASN A 171 -4.34 -6.63 -16.78
N SER A 172 -4.00 -7.88 -17.10
CA SER A 172 -3.67 -8.90 -16.10
C SER A 172 -2.39 -8.61 -15.33
N TRP A 173 -1.48 -7.82 -15.91
CA TRP A 173 -0.20 -7.43 -15.30
C TRP A 173 0.04 -5.92 -15.32
N LEU A 174 -0.71 -5.14 -16.09
CA LEU A 174 -0.62 -3.69 -16.15
C LEU A 174 -1.93 -3.03 -15.67
N LYS A 175 -1.86 -2.28 -14.58
CA LYS A 175 -2.98 -1.47 -14.06
C LYS A 175 -2.64 0.00 -14.07
N LEU A 176 -3.65 0.80 -14.36
CA LEU A 176 -3.59 2.26 -14.35
C LEU A 176 -4.53 2.76 -13.25
N THR A 177 -4.18 3.84 -12.57
CA THR A 177 -5.06 4.50 -11.60
C THR A 177 -4.79 6.00 -11.52
N PHE A 178 -5.66 6.71 -10.82
CA PHE A 178 -5.53 8.14 -10.53
C PHE A 178 -4.34 8.43 -9.60
N HIS A 179 -3.48 9.39 -9.92
CA HIS A 179 -2.48 9.91 -8.98
C HIS A 179 -2.86 11.29 -8.46
N ALA A 180 -3.15 12.20 -9.39
CA ALA A 180 -3.47 13.59 -9.13
C ALA A 180 -3.95 14.32 -10.39
N TYR A 181 -4.38 15.57 -10.23
CA TYR A 181 -4.60 16.47 -11.35
C TYR A 181 -3.28 16.79 -12.08
N ALA A 182 -2.25 17.19 -11.34
CA ALA A 182 -0.93 17.54 -11.88
C ALA A 182 0.14 17.37 -10.80
N ASN A 183 1.40 17.53 -11.20
CA ASN A 183 2.54 17.50 -10.27
C ASN A 183 2.63 18.77 -9.40
N GLU A 184 2.35 19.94 -9.97
CA GLU A 184 2.36 21.20 -9.21
C GLU A 184 0.94 21.80 -9.02
N PRO A 185 0.74 22.63 -7.97
CA PRO A 185 1.63 22.82 -6.84
C PRO A 185 1.77 21.53 -6.01
N SER A 186 2.98 21.25 -5.52
CA SER A 186 3.24 20.08 -4.69
C SER A 186 2.20 19.94 -3.56
N ARG A 187 1.75 18.70 -3.30
CA ARG A 187 0.79 18.37 -2.22
C ARG A 187 -0.61 19.00 -2.39
N ILE A 188 -1.11 19.07 -3.63
CA ILE A 188 -2.44 19.62 -3.97
C ILE A 188 -3.59 19.11 -3.07
N TYR A 189 -3.49 17.89 -2.52
CA TYR A 189 -4.58 17.29 -1.76
C TYR A 189 -4.50 17.41 -0.24
N ARG A 190 -3.38 17.89 0.32
CA ARG A 190 -3.15 17.95 1.78
C ARG A 190 -4.31 18.58 2.56
N TYR A 191 -4.89 19.65 2.03
CA TYR A 191 -6.03 20.36 2.64
C TYR A 191 -7.22 20.49 1.69
N SER A 192 -7.24 19.72 0.60
CA SER A 192 -8.33 19.78 -0.36
C SER A 192 -9.61 19.19 0.21
N PRO A 193 -10.78 19.78 -0.10
CA PRO A 193 -12.05 19.21 0.29
C PRO A 193 -12.37 17.98 -0.55
N TYR A 194 -13.26 17.13 -0.02
CA TYR A 194 -13.83 15.95 -0.70
C TYR A 194 -14.15 16.21 -2.19
N SER A 195 -14.81 17.33 -2.51
CA SER A 195 -15.28 17.63 -3.86
C SER A 195 -14.17 17.86 -4.89
N VAL A 196 -13.02 18.37 -4.47
CA VAL A 196 -11.86 18.56 -5.35
C VAL A 196 -11.28 17.20 -5.72
N LEU A 197 -11.13 16.32 -4.74
CA LEU A 197 -10.57 14.99 -4.97
C LEU A 197 -11.46 14.14 -5.87
N ILE A 198 -12.78 14.15 -5.66
CA ILE A 198 -13.73 13.45 -6.55
C ILE A 198 -13.67 14.00 -7.97
N ARG A 199 -13.64 15.32 -8.13
CA ARG A 199 -13.54 15.95 -9.47
C ARG A 199 -12.28 15.47 -10.19
N ASP A 200 -11.13 15.56 -9.52
CA ASP A 200 -9.85 15.24 -10.15
C ASP A 200 -9.69 13.74 -10.39
N TYR A 201 -10.19 12.90 -9.48
CA TYR A 201 -10.32 11.46 -9.71
C TYR A 201 -11.10 11.19 -11.00
N ASN A 202 -12.31 11.75 -11.14
CA ASN A 202 -13.16 11.53 -12.31
C ASN A 202 -12.49 12.02 -13.61
N LEU A 203 -11.85 13.19 -13.59
CA LEU A 203 -11.13 13.73 -14.74
C LEU A 203 -10.07 12.75 -15.27
N VAL A 204 -9.30 12.13 -14.37
CA VAL A 204 -8.30 11.14 -14.76
C VAL A 204 -8.94 9.82 -15.18
N THR A 205 -9.84 9.27 -14.36
CA THR A 205 -10.38 7.93 -14.61
C THR A 205 -11.27 7.86 -15.83
N ASP A 206 -12.03 8.91 -16.16
CA ASP A 206 -12.82 8.97 -17.38
C ASP A 206 -11.91 8.85 -18.62
N GLN A 207 -10.73 9.47 -18.58
CA GLN A 207 -9.77 9.35 -19.67
C GLN A 207 -9.10 7.98 -19.69
N ILE A 208 -8.70 7.42 -18.55
CA ILE A 208 -8.15 6.05 -18.49
C ILE A 208 -9.17 5.05 -19.07
N ILE A 209 -10.44 5.13 -18.68
CA ILE A 209 -11.50 4.27 -19.24
C ILE A 209 -11.62 4.45 -20.76
N ARG A 210 -11.50 5.68 -21.25
CA ARG A 210 -11.56 5.99 -22.68
C ARG A 210 -10.41 5.31 -23.44
N PHE A 211 -9.15 5.57 -23.06
CA PHE A 211 -7.97 5.14 -23.84
C PHE A 211 -7.39 3.78 -23.45
N ALA A 212 -7.72 3.22 -22.27
CA ALA A 212 -7.15 1.97 -21.76
C ALA A 212 -8.19 0.94 -21.27
N GLY A 213 -9.47 1.31 -21.18
CA GLY A 213 -10.54 0.41 -20.74
C GLY A 213 -10.66 0.29 -19.22
N LYS A 214 -11.88 0.02 -18.74
CA LYS A 214 -12.22 -0.02 -17.31
C LYS A 214 -11.50 -1.16 -16.58
N GLU A 215 -11.15 -2.22 -17.29
CA GLU A 215 -10.44 -3.40 -16.79
C GLU A 215 -9.06 -3.07 -16.22
N THR A 216 -8.41 -2.02 -16.75
CA THR A 216 -7.11 -1.53 -16.26
C THR A 216 -7.21 -0.77 -14.94
N MET A 217 -8.42 -0.35 -14.55
CA MET A 217 -8.72 0.38 -13.31
C MET A 217 -9.19 -0.54 -12.17
N ASN A 218 -9.19 -1.87 -12.36
CA ASN A 218 -9.65 -2.84 -11.34
C ASN A 218 -8.65 -3.00 -10.18
N THR A 219 -8.33 -1.91 -9.50
CA THR A 219 -7.46 -1.82 -8.32
C THR A 219 -8.18 -1.04 -7.23
N SER A 220 -8.05 -1.49 -5.99
CA SER A 220 -8.54 -0.79 -4.81
C SER A 220 -7.41 -0.10 -4.03
N ALA A 221 -6.18 -0.20 -4.51
CA ALA A 221 -5.01 0.46 -3.94
C ALA A 221 -4.67 1.74 -4.72
N ASN A 222 -4.12 2.72 -4.03
CA ASN A 222 -3.69 3.98 -4.64
C ASN A 222 -2.49 4.58 -3.91
N GLY A 223 -1.49 5.03 -4.67
CA GLY A 223 -0.51 6.00 -4.18
C GLY A 223 -1.02 7.37 -4.60
N LEU A 224 -1.62 8.12 -3.67
CA LEU A 224 -2.03 9.50 -3.96
C LEU A 224 -0.79 10.38 -4.04
N HIS A 225 -0.80 11.42 -4.87
CA HIS A 225 0.31 12.36 -4.94
C HIS A 225 0.70 12.91 -3.56
N TYR A 226 2.00 12.78 -3.21
CA TYR A 226 2.59 13.02 -1.89
C TYR A 226 2.02 12.21 -0.71
N GLY A 227 1.13 11.25 -0.94
CA GLY A 227 0.48 10.45 0.10
C GLY A 227 -0.19 11.31 1.17
N GLU A 228 -0.83 12.41 0.77
CA GLU A 228 -1.41 13.40 1.67
C GLU A 228 -2.82 13.78 1.26
N THR A 229 -3.76 13.66 2.21
CA THR A 229 -5.14 14.10 2.05
C THR A 229 -5.81 14.20 3.41
N THR A 230 -6.92 14.94 3.48
CA THR A 230 -7.78 14.98 4.67
C THR A 230 -8.52 13.65 4.86
N VAL A 231 -9.12 13.41 6.02
CA VAL A 231 -9.97 12.21 6.20
C VAL A 231 -11.18 12.24 5.27
N GLU A 232 -11.71 13.44 4.97
CA GLU A 232 -12.78 13.64 3.98
C GLU A 232 -12.30 13.29 2.56
N GLY A 233 -11.07 13.65 2.19
CA GLY A 233 -10.48 13.23 0.93
C GLY A 233 -10.27 11.71 0.87
N ALA A 234 -9.80 11.09 1.96
CA ALA A 234 -9.64 9.65 2.01
C ALA A 234 -10.98 8.92 1.85
N ARG A 235 -12.07 9.46 2.43
CA ARG A 235 -13.44 8.98 2.20
C ARG A 235 -13.89 9.13 0.76
N ALA A 236 -13.56 10.23 0.07
CA ALA A 236 -13.83 10.41 -1.35
C ALA A 236 -13.21 9.28 -2.18
N LEU A 237 -11.93 8.96 -1.97
CA LEU A 237 -11.28 7.84 -2.67
C LEU A 237 -11.96 6.50 -2.37
N ARG A 238 -12.33 6.26 -1.12
CA ARG A 238 -13.04 5.04 -0.71
C ARG A 238 -14.37 4.88 -1.42
N GLU A 239 -15.13 5.96 -1.59
CA GLU A 239 -16.39 5.95 -2.35
C GLU A 239 -16.19 5.68 -3.85
N CYS A 240 -15.03 6.06 -4.39
CA CYS A 240 -14.59 5.68 -5.73
C CYS A 240 -14.04 4.23 -5.83
N GLY A 241 -14.05 3.46 -4.74
CA GLY A 241 -13.56 2.07 -4.72
C GLY A 241 -12.08 1.90 -4.34
N ILE A 242 -11.39 2.99 -3.99
CA ILE A 242 -10.01 2.97 -3.48
C ILE A 242 -10.04 2.87 -1.95
N ASN A 243 -9.90 1.66 -1.43
CA ASN A 243 -9.93 1.38 0.01
C ASN A 243 -8.56 1.10 0.63
N CYS A 244 -7.50 1.11 -0.17
CA CYS A 244 -6.12 0.95 0.28
C CYS A 244 -5.27 2.14 -0.16
N LEU A 245 -4.74 2.86 0.82
CA LEU A 245 -3.86 4.00 0.61
C LEU A 245 -2.41 3.58 0.87
N VAL A 246 -1.53 3.97 -0.05
CA VAL A 246 -0.13 3.57 -0.06
C VAL A 246 0.74 4.76 0.32
N GLY A 247 1.68 4.60 1.25
CA GLY A 247 2.53 5.69 1.69
C GLY A 247 3.74 5.23 2.50
N TYR A 248 4.54 6.19 2.97
CA TYR A 248 5.79 5.90 3.67
C TYR A 248 5.57 5.69 5.17
N TYR A 249 4.60 6.41 5.73
CA TYR A 249 4.32 6.47 7.17
C TYR A 249 5.54 6.87 7.99
N THR A 250 6.22 7.92 7.57
CA THR A 250 7.43 8.44 8.25
C THR A 250 7.16 9.81 8.85
N PHE A 251 8.20 10.43 9.40
CA PHE A 251 8.14 11.77 9.95
C PHE A 251 9.11 12.68 9.20
N ASP A 252 8.73 13.94 9.01
CA ASP A 252 9.62 14.97 8.49
C ASP A 252 10.63 15.45 9.55
N SER A 253 11.46 16.44 9.20
CA SER A 253 12.46 17.00 10.11
C SER A 253 11.88 17.70 11.35
N ASN A 254 10.58 18.06 11.32
CA ASN A 254 9.87 18.68 12.44
C ASN A 254 9.19 17.62 13.32
N GLY A 255 9.27 16.35 12.95
CA GLY A 255 8.61 15.25 13.64
C GLY A 255 7.11 15.18 13.33
N ASP A 256 6.65 15.78 12.23
CA ASP A 256 5.26 15.69 11.79
C ASP A 256 5.09 14.55 10.78
N PRO A 257 3.91 13.88 10.75
CA PRO A 257 3.65 12.82 9.79
C PRO A 257 3.93 13.26 8.35
N TYR A 258 4.66 12.43 7.62
CA TYR A 258 5.08 12.68 6.25
C TYR A 258 4.67 11.50 5.36
N VAL A 259 4.01 11.78 4.23
CA VAL A 259 3.45 10.77 3.32
C VAL A 259 2.64 9.73 4.11
N SER A 260 1.75 10.26 4.95
CA SER A 260 1.02 9.55 6.00
C SER A 260 -0.48 9.88 6.00
N TYR A 261 -0.98 10.51 4.94
CA TYR A 261 -2.37 10.92 4.78
C TYR A 261 -2.87 11.76 5.97
N TYR A 262 -4.00 11.37 6.56
CA TYR A 262 -4.61 12.05 7.71
C TYR A 262 -4.16 11.46 9.06
N LEU A 263 -3.22 10.51 9.06
CA LEU A 263 -2.80 9.82 10.28
C LEU A 263 -2.09 10.78 11.25
N ASN A 264 -2.40 10.60 12.54
CA ASN A 264 -1.69 11.31 13.60
C ASN A 264 -0.33 10.63 13.91
N LYS A 265 0.48 11.23 14.78
CA LYS A 265 1.84 10.72 15.10
C LYS A 265 1.85 9.29 15.63
N GLU A 266 0.89 8.92 16.48
CA GLU A 266 0.82 7.56 17.04
C GLU A 266 0.46 6.53 15.95
N GLN A 267 -0.53 6.84 15.13
CA GLN A 267 -0.95 6.00 14.00
C GLN A 267 0.14 5.87 12.94
N THR A 268 0.84 6.96 12.61
CA THR A 268 1.97 6.94 11.68
C THR A 268 3.10 6.07 12.19
N LEU A 269 3.48 6.21 13.47
CA LEU A 269 4.51 5.38 14.08
C LEU A 269 4.11 3.90 14.04
N HIS A 270 2.84 3.61 14.31
CA HIS A 270 2.34 2.24 14.23
C HIS A 270 2.37 1.68 12.81
N CYS A 271 1.88 2.43 11.81
CA CYS A 271 1.92 2.03 10.40
C CYS A 271 3.35 1.89 9.88
N PHE A 272 4.31 2.64 10.43
CA PHE A 272 5.71 2.54 10.06
C PHE A 272 6.27 1.12 10.30
N ASP A 273 5.89 0.45 11.37
CA ASP A 273 6.46 -0.87 11.71
C ASP A 273 5.60 -2.05 11.21
N ARG A 274 4.72 -1.79 10.22
CA ARG A 274 3.77 -2.76 9.65
C ARG A 274 3.80 -2.82 8.13
N ASP A 275 3.38 -3.95 7.57
CA ASP A 275 3.00 -4.06 6.16
C ASP A 275 1.68 -3.36 5.88
N PHE A 276 0.68 -3.65 6.73
CA PHE A 276 -0.65 -3.11 6.63
C PHE A 276 -1.20 -2.73 8.00
N TRP A 277 -2.06 -1.72 8.02
CA TRP A 277 -2.93 -1.39 9.15
C TRP A 277 -4.29 -0.94 8.64
N VAL A 278 -5.36 -1.24 9.37
CA VAL A 278 -6.73 -0.89 8.98
C VAL A 278 -7.30 0.13 9.95
N ASP A 279 -7.59 1.33 9.46
CA ASP A 279 -8.44 2.25 10.21
C ASP A 279 -9.89 1.74 10.14
N ASN A 280 -10.32 0.99 11.16
CA ASN A 280 -11.67 0.42 11.22
C ASN A 280 -12.77 1.48 11.25
N LYS A 281 -12.47 2.68 11.77
CA LYS A 281 -13.45 3.77 11.82
C LYS A 281 -13.72 4.30 10.42
N GLU A 282 -12.67 4.46 9.63
CA GLU A 282 -12.78 4.97 8.27
C GLU A 282 -12.84 3.87 7.21
N GLY A 283 -12.72 2.60 7.58
CA GLY A 283 -12.71 1.46 6.64
C GLY A 283 -11.63 1.60 5.56
N ILE A 284 -10.45 2.10 5.95
CA ILE A 284 -9.31 2.34 5.04
C ILE A 284 -8.15 1.47 5.47
N ILE A 285 -7.54 0.80 4.49
CA ILE A 285 -6.31 0.03 4.66
C ILE A 285 -5.14 0.95 4.31
N PHE A 286 -4.10 0.93 5.13
CA PHE A 286 -2.84 1.60 4.88
C PHE A 286 -1.79 0.55 4.55
N SER A 287 -1.11 0.69 3.42
CA SER A 287 -0.04 -0.19 2.96
C SER A 287 1.27 0.57 2.86
N LYS A 288 2.35 0.05 3.46
CA LYS A 288 3.63 0.75 3.53
C LYS A 288 4.50 0.51 2.29
N ASP A 289 5.04 1.58 1.71
CA ASP A 289 6.13 1.49 0.74
C ASP A 289 7.43 1.10 1.43
N LYS A 290 8.12 0.11 0.86
CA LYS A 290 9.37 -0.42 1.42
C LYS A 290 10.60 0.25 0.82
N MET A 291 10.48 0.69 -0.42
CA MET A 291 11.55 1.36 -1.14
C MET A 291 11.00 2.22 -2.27
N VAL A 292 11.38 3.50 -2.25
CA VAL A 292 11.36 4.38 -3.42
C VAL A 292 12.66 4.15 -4.17
N ILE A 293 12.63 3.33 -5.22
CA ILE A 293 13.82 2.77 -5.87
C ILE A 293 14.76 3.87 -6.39
N ASP A 294 14.21 4.92 -7.00
CA ASP A 294 15.00 6.04 -7.53
C ASP A 294 15.70 6.87 -6.45
N ALA A 295 15.32 6.74 -5.17
CA ALA A 295 15.97 7.41 -4.05
C ALA A 295 17.25 6.71 -3.57
N PHE A 296 17.57 5.51 -4.08
CA PHE A 296 18.73 4.71 -3.67
C PHE A 296 19.78 4.61 -4.78
N ALA A 297 21.06 4.61 -4.42
CA ALA A 297 22.12 4.17 -5.33
C ALA A 297 21.96 2.68 -5.67
N LEU A 298 22.37 2.26 -6.87
CA LEU A 298 22.17 0.90 -7.36
C LEU A 298 22.76 -0.17 -6.43
N ASP A 299 23.95 0.06 -5.88
CA ASP A 299 24.65 -0.85 -4.97
C ASP A 299 24.04 -0.89 -3.55
N ALA A 300 23.22 0.10 -3.19
CA ALA A 300 22.54 0.17 -1.90
C ALA A 300 21.18 -0.55 -1.88
N ILE A 301 20.60 -0.88 -3.05
CA ILE A 301 19.27 -1.50 -3.14
C ILE A 301 19.22 -2.85 -2.42
N ARG A 302 20.08 -3.81 -2.81
CA ARG A 302 20.07 -5.16 -2.21
C ARG A 302 20.38 -5.13 -0.71
N PRO A 303 21.44 -4.45 -0.22
CA PRO A 303 21.70 -4.33 1.21
C PRO A 303 20.53 -3.77 2.01
N ARG A 304 19.82 -2.77 1.47
CA ARG A 304 18.64 -2.21 2.12
C ARG A 304 17.49 -3.22 2.21
N LEU A 305 17.24 -3.98 1.15
CA LEU A 305 16.18 -4.98 1.12
C LEU A 305 16.50 -6.18 2.03
N ASP A 306 17.77 -6.62 2.08
CA ASP A 306 18.23 -7.64 3.02
C ASP A 306 18.02 -7.19 4.47
N TYR A 307 18.39 -5.93 4.81
CA TYR A 307 18.13 -5.36 6.13
C TYR A 307 16.63 -5.37 6.49
N LEU A 308 15.74 -5.01 5.57
CA LEU A 308 14.29 -5.06 5.83
C LEU A 308 13.82 -6.49 6.11
N ARG A 309 14.27 -7.47 5.31
CA ARG A 309 13.90 -8.88 5.45
C ARG A 309 14.34 -9.44 6.81
N ASP A 310 15.57 -9.15 7.22
CA ASP A 310 16.22 -9.82 8.35
C ASP A 310 15.96 -9.10 9.67
N GLU A 311 16.03 -7.77 9.67
CA GLU A 311 15.96 -6.95 10.88
C GLU A 311 14.58 -6.34 11.13
N ARG A 312 13.71 -6.29 10.11
CA ARG A 312 12.35 -5.70 10.19
C ARG A 312 11.27 -6.63 9.62
N PRO A 313 11.14 -7.86 10.15
CA PRO A 313 10.28 -8.89 9.56
C PRO A 313 8.78 -8.54 9.55
N THR A 314 8.30 -7.67 10.46
CA THR A 314 6.91 -7.17 10.48
C THR A 314 6.60 -6.21 9.32
N GLU A 315 7.61 -5.80 8.56
CA GLU A 315 7.52 -4.97 7.36
C GLU A 315 8.02 -5.66 6.10
N ALA A 316 8.32 -6.95 6.19
CA ALA A 316 8.84 -7.73 5.08
C ALA A 316 7.96 -8.95 4.77
N GLY A 317 6.71 -8.97 5.21
CA GLY A 317 5.72 -9.92 4.73
C GLY A 317 5.30 -9.61 3.29
N THR A 318 5.14 -8.33 2.96
CA THR A 318 4.82 -7.83 1.62
C THR A 318 5.76 -6.68 1.20
N MET A 319 6.39 -6.82 0.04
CA MET A 319 7.34 -5.82 -0.47
C MET A 319 6.67 -4.89 -1.50
N ASN A 320 6.40 -3.65 -1.11
CA ASN A 320 5.83 -2.65 -2.01
C ASN A 320 6.92 -1.69 -2.47
N PHE A 321 7.23 -1.70 -3.76
CA PHE A 321 8.23 -0.83 -4.37
C PHE A 321 7.57 0.27 -5.18
N VAL A 322 8.18 1.46 -5.16
CA VAL A 322 7.75 2.63 -5.93
C VAL A 322 8.93 3.18 -6.71
N THR A 323 8.67 3.74 -7.87
CA THR A 323 9.63 4.56 -8.62
C THR A 323 8.87 5.64 -9.38
N HIS A 324 9.54 6.69 -9.84
CA HIS A 324 8.90 7.78 -10.58
C HIS A 324 9.34 7.83 -12.05
N GLU A 325 8.39 8.07 -12.96
CA GLU A 325 8.62 8.05 -14.42
C GLU A 325 9.74 9.00 -14.88
N GLN A 326 9.80 10.20 -14.30
CA GLN A 326 10.63 11.29 -14.79
C GLN A 326 12.13 10.92 -14.79
N TYR A 327 12.55 10.07 -13.86
CA TYR A 327 13.94 9.63 -13.70
C TYR A 327 14.47 8.82 -14.90
N LEU A 328 13.58 8.31 -15.77
CA LEU A 328 13.96 7.65 -17.02
C LEU A 328 14.46 8.63 -18.09
N TYR A 329 14.04 9.88 -18.06
CA TYR A 329 14.18 10.79 -19.21
C TYR A 329 15.40 11.72 -19.10
N PRO A 330 16.32 11.76 -20.09
CA PRO A 330 17.54 12.57 -20.02
C PRO A 330 17.36 14.09 -19.86
N TYR A 331 16.18 14.60 -20.15
CA TYR A 331 15.84 16.01 -19.99
C TYR A 331 15.33 16.36 -18.58
N TYR A 332 15.05 15.36 -17.74
CA TYR A 332 14.69 15.60 -16.35
C TYR A 332 15.92 15.99 -15.54
N CYS A 333 15.78 16.97 -14.65
CA CYS A 333 16.89 17.52 -13.87
C CYS A 333 17.57 16.47 -12.97
N ALA A 334 16.85 15.43 -12.56
CA ALA A 334 17.36 14.32 -11.77
C ALA A 334 17.42 12.99 -12.55
N TYR A 335 17.56 13.04 -13.88
CA TYR A 335 17.73 11.85 -14.72
C TYR A 335 18.73 10.82 -14.16
N GLN A 336 18.37 9.54 -14.21
CA GLN A 336 19.21 8.44 -13.74
C GLN A 336 19.54 7.47 -14.88
N PRO A 337 20.79 7.45 -15.38
CA PRO A 337 21.18 6.54 -16.47
C PRO A 337 21.16 5.05 -16.07
N ASP A 338 21.05 4.75 -14.78
CA ASP A 338 20.92 3.41 -14.21
C ASP A 338 19.47 3.06 -13.77
N TYR A 339 18.47 3.89 -14.10
CA TYR A 339 17.06 3.72 -13.74
C TYR A 339 16.54 2.30 -13.95
N GLU A 340 16.69 1.75 -15.17
CA GLU A 340 16.25 0.39 -15.49
C GLU A 340 16.97 -0.66 -14.62
N LYS A 341 18.28 -0.49 -14.41
CA LYS A 341 19.08 -1.43 -13.62
C LYS A 341 18.64 -1.44 -12.16
N LYS A 342 18.26 -0.30 -11.59
CA LYS A 342 17.75 -0.20 -10.23
C LYS A 342 16.44 -0.97 -10.07
N ILE A 343 15.48 -0.76 -10.97
CA ILE A 343 14.17 -1.45 -10.93
C ILE A 343 14.35 -2.96 -11.09
N ARG A 344 15.15 -3.38 -12.08
CA ARG A 344 15.47 -4.79 -12.29
C ARG A 344 16.14 -5.42 -11.06
N THR A 345 17.03 -4.69 -10.40
CA THR A 345 17.72 -5.17 -9.19
C THR A 345 16.76 -5.42 -8.04
N ALA A 346 15.79 -4.53 -7.81
CA ALA A 346 14.78 -4.71 -6.78
C ALA A 346 13.84 -5.89 -7.09
N CYS A 347 13.35 -6.00 -8.33
CA CYS A 347 12.46 -7.09 -8.76
C CYS A 347 13.17 -8.46 -8.72
N ALA A 348 14.44 -8.52 -9.17
CA ALA A 348 15.25 -9.74 -9.11
C ALA A 348 15.48 -10.17 -7.66
N TRP A 349 15.86 -9.24 -6.77
CA TRP A 349 16.01 -9.54 -5.34
C TRP A 349 14.72 -10.11 -4.75
N ALA A 350 13.55 -9.54 -5.10
CA ALA A 350 12.27 -10.03 -4.60
C ALA A 350 12.01 -11.49 -5.04
N GLY A 351 12.20 -11.78 -6.34
CA GLY A 351 12.05 -13.14 -6.87
C GLY A 351 13.02 -14.15 -6.25
N GLU A 352 14.29 -13.78 -6.13
CA GLU A 352 15.34 -14.61 -5.48
C GLU A 352 15.02 -14.93 -4.02
N ASN A 353 14.27 -14.06 -3.33
CA ASN A 353 13.86 -14.21 -1.94
C ASN A 353 12.44 -14.79 -1.77
N GLY A 354 11.89 -15.37 -2.83
CA GLY A 354 10.62 -16.08 -2.81
C GLY A 354 9.38 -15.18 -2.82
N TYR A 355 9.53 -13.87 -3.00
CA TYR A 355 8.39 -12.98 -3.18
C TYR A 355 7.82 -13.14 -4.59
N LYS A 356 6.49 -13.23 -4.69
CA LYS A 356 5.78 -13.32 -5.96
C LYS A 356 5.10 -11.99 -6.31
N PRO A 357 5.05 -11.61 -7.59
CA PRO A 357 4.36 -10.39 -7.99
C PRO A 357 2.86 -10.48 -7.67
N CYS A 358 2.25 -9.32 -7.43
CA CYS A 358 0.81 -9.15 -7.28
C CYS A 358 0.39 -7.68 -7.44
N PHE A 359 -0.92 -7.47 -7.63
CA PHE A 359 -1.58 -6.26 -7.20
C PHE A 359 -1.98 -6.35 -5.72
N ILE A 360 -1.80 -5.27 -4.97
CA ILE A 360 -2.25 -5.16 -3.57
C ILE A 360 -3.74 -5.51 -3.47
N SER A 361 -4.56 -5.05 -4.42
CA SER A 361 -6.00 -5.32 -4.48
C SER A 361 -6.36 -6.80 -4.49
N ASP A 362 -5.47 -7.69 -4.92
CA ASP A 362 -5.77 -9.13 -5.01
C ASP A 362 -5.43 -9.88 -3.73
N VAL A 363 -4.67 -9.25 -2.84
CA VAL A 363 -4.12 -9.88 -1.64
C VAL A 363 -4.72 -9.36 -0.34
N ILE A 364 -5.41 -8.22 -0.39
CA ILE A 364 -6.10 -7.60 0.76
C ILE A 364 -7.62 -7.88 0.81
N LYS A 365 -8.17 -8.64 -0.14
CA LYS A 365 -9.61 -8.97 -0.19
C LYS A 365 -9.95 -10.15 0.70
N GLU A 366 -11.14 -10.13 1.30
CA GLU A 366 -11.75 -11.34 1.86
C GLU A 366 -12.07 -12.31 0.72
N LYS A 367 -11.50 -13.51 0.77
CA LYS A 367 -11.85 -14.59 -0.16
C LYS A 367 -12.99 -15.38 0.45
N TYR A 368 -14.17 -15.30 -0.15
CA TYR A 368 -15.23 -16.26 0.14
C TYR A 368 -14.84 -17.59 -0.51
N PRO A 369 -14.99 -18.73 0.19
CA PRO A 369 -14.87 -20.02 -0.48
C PRO A 369 -15.92 -20.10 -1.59
N ASP A 370 -15.47 -20.45 -2.80
CA ASP A 370 -16.32 -20.71 -3.97
C ASP A 370 -17.30 -21.88 -3.72
#